data_AF-A0A948E8I6-F1
#
_entry.id   AF-A0A948E8I6-F1
#
_cell.length_a   1.000
_cell.length_b   1.000
_cell.length_c   1.000
_cell.angle_alpha   90.00
_cell.angle_beta   90.00
_cell.angle_gamma   90.00
#
_symmetry.space_group_name_H-M   'P 1'
#
loop_
_entity.id
_entity.type
_entity.pdbx_description
1 polymer ?
#
loop_
_entity_poly.entity_id
_entity_poly.type
_entity_poly.pdbx_seq_one_letter_code
_entity_poly.pdbx_strand_id
1 'polypeptide(L)' 'MKNLLIIDAHPKQDSFCSALAAALYDGARENPLVTVELLKLSDMAFDPILHNGYSVDQPLEADLARA' A
#
# COMPACT_ATOMS: atom_id res chain seq x y z
N MET A 1 -19.18 -9.42 1.03
CA MET A 1 -18.26 -8.34 1.40
C MET A 1 -16.95 -8.56 0.67
N LYS A 2 -16.33 -7.52 0.12
CA LYS A 2 -15.04 -7.58 -0.59
C LYS A 2 -14.02 -6.69 0.12
N ASN A 3 -12.78 -7.13 0.22
CA ASN A 3 -11.69 -6.33 0.77
C ASN A 3 -10.82 -5.81 -0.38
N LEU A 4 -10.46 -4.52 -0.33
CA LEU A 4 -9.61 -3.86 -1.29
C LEU A 4 -8.46 -3.15 -0.55
N LEU A 5 -7.24 -3.59 -0.79
CA LEU A 5 -6.03 -2.87 -0.38
C LEU A 5 -5.47 -2.12 -1.59
N ILE A 6 -5.32 -0.80 -1.45
CA ILE A 6 -4.68 0.07 -2.43
C ILE A 6 -3.28 0.40 -1.90
N ILE A 7 -2.24 0.13 -2.69
CA ILE A 7 -0.86 0.44 -2.32
C ILE A 7 -0.36 1.59 -3.19
N ASP A 8 -0.07 2.73 -2.58
CA ASP A 8 0.64 3.84 -3.22
C ASP A 8 2.12 3.80 -2.83
N ALA A 9 2.97 3.48 -3.79
CA ALA A 9 4.42 3.39 -3.62
C ALA A 9 5.19 4.46 -4.40
N HIS A 10 4.50 5.48 -4.92
CA HIS A 10 5.17 6.52 -5.70
C HIS A 10 5.92 7.48 -4.76
N PRO A 11 7.24 7.71 -4.92
CA PRO A 11 8.03 8.49 -3.96
C PRO A 11 7.65 9.98 -3.93
N LYS A 12 7.05 10.48 -5.01
CA LYS A 12 6.51 11.84 -5.09
C LYS A 12 5.04 11.85 -4.62
N GLN A 13 4.77 12.49 -3.49
CA GLN A 13 3.45 12.54 -2.85
C GLN A 13 2.37 13.30 -3.66
N ASP A 14 2.76 14.29 -4.45
CA ASP A 14 1.88 15.05 -5.36
C ASP A 14 1.92 14.50 -6.80
N SER A 15 2.21 13.20 -6.95
CA SER A 15 2.19 12.54 -8.25
C SER A 15 0.76 12.29 -8.74
N PHE A 16 0.61 12.09 -10.05
CA PHE A 16 -0.64 11.60 -10.63
C PHE A 16 -1.04 10.23 -10.04
N CYS A 17 -0.07 9.37 -9.73
CA CYS A 17 -0.32 8.06 -9.11
C CYS A 17 -0.96 8.21 -7.73
N SER A 18 -0.44 9.12 -6.89
CA SER A 18 -0.99 9.40 -5.57
C SER A 18 -2.39 10.00 -5.65
N ALA A 19 -2.65 10.89 -6.61
CA ALA A 19 -4.00 11.42 -6.87
C ALA A 19 -4.97 10.32 -7.33
N LEU A 20 -4.52 9.39 -8.17
CA LEU A 20 -5.32 8.26 -8.64
C LEU A 20 -5.65 7.28 -7.52
N ALA A 21 -4.68 6.95 -6.66
CA ALA A 21 -4.88 6.07 -5.52
C ALA A 21 -5.91 6.66 -4.53
N ALA A 22 -5.82 7.97 -4.25
CA ALA A 22 -6.79 8.68 -3.42
C ALA A 22 -8.20 8.67 -4.04
N ALA A 23 -8.32 8.96 -5.35
CA ALA A 23 -9.61 8.96 -6.04
C ALA A 23 -10.27 7.56 -6.04
N LEU A 24 -9.48 6.50 -6.23
CA LEU A 24 -9.97 5.11 -6.15
C LEU A 24 -10.42 4.75 -4.73
N TYR A 25 -9.63 5.12 -3.70
CA TYR A 25 -9.98 4.90 -2.31
C TYR A 25 -11.33 5.56 -1.98
N ASP A 26 -11.49 6.82 -2.36
CA ASP A 26 -12.69 7.61 -2.11
C ASP A 26 -13.93 6.99 -2.76
N GLY A 27 -13.85 6.64 -4.05
CA GLY A 27 -14.95 6.01 -4.76
C GLY A 27 -15.28 4.60 -4.26
N ALA A 28 -14.27 3.81 -3.86
CA ALA A 28 -14.50 2.47 -3.31
C ALA A 28 -15.21 2.50 -1.96
N ARG A 29 -14.92 3.52 -1.13
CA ARG A 29 -15.53 3.71 0.20
C ARG A 29 -17.03 4.00 0.13
N GLU A 30 -17.54 4.48 -1.00
CA GLU A 30 -18.97 4.72 -1.19
C GLU A 30 -19.79 3.43 -1.30
N ASN A 31 -19.14 2.29 -1.61
CA ASN A 31 -19.81 1.00 -1.70
C ASN A 31 -19.85 0.30 -0.33
N PRO A 32 -21.03 0.13 0.30
CA PRO A 32 -21.15 -0.46 1.65
C PRO A 32 -20.77 -1.95 1.71
N LEU A 33 -20.59 -2.62 0.56
CA LEU A 33 -20.16 -4.02 0.47
C LEU A 33 -18.64 -4.17 0.34
N VAL A 34 -17.89 -3.05 0.29
CA VAL A 34 -16.44 -3.01 0.13
C VAL A 34 -15.79 -2.41 1.38
N THR A 35 -14.84 -3.14 1.95
CA THR A 35 -13.90 -2.61 2.94
C THR A 35 -12.64 -2.20 2.19
N VAL A 36 -12.29 -0.92 2.20
CA VAL A 36 -11.13 -0.39 1.47
C VAL A 36 -10.11 0.22 2.43
N GLU A 37 -8.84 -0.07 2.17
CA GLU A 37 -7.68 0.47 2.86
C GLU A 37 -6.69 1.06 1.85
N LEU A 38 -6.02 2.16 2.24
CA LEU A 38 -4.99 2.80 1.44
C LEU A 38 -3.67 2.78 2.23
N LEU A 39 -2.70 2.04 1.72
CA LEU A 39 -1.35 1.93 2.24
C LEU A 39 -0.41 2.83 1.43
N LYS A 40 0.17 3.84 2.07
CA LYS A 40 1.20 4.70 1.45
C LYS A 40 2.58 4.14 1.76
N LEU A 41 3.02 3.18 0.96
CA LEU A 41 4.34 2.56 1.10
C LEU A 41 5.48 3.57 0.98
N SER A 42 5.29 4.63 0.19
CA SER A 42 6.27 5.72 0.02
C SER A 42 6.58 6.47 1.32
N ASP A 43 5.66 6.44 2.29
CA ASP A 43 5.81 7.10 3.59
C ASP A 43 6.40 6.15 4.66
N MET A 44 6.66 4.88 4.31
CA MET A 44 7.15 3.84 5.21
C MET A 44 8.65 3.61 5.06
N ALA A 45 9.28 3.12 6.14
CA ALA A 45 10.62 2.56 6.09
C ALA A 45 10.59 1.15 5.49
N PHE A 46 10.53 1.08 4.16
CA PHE A 46 10.49 -0.17 3.38
C PHE A 46 11.80 -0.39 2.62
N ASP A 47 12.36 -1.60 2.69
CA ASP A 47 13.53 -2.00 1.91
C ASP A 47 13.10 -2.82 0.68
N PRO A 48 13.17 -2.25 -0.54
CA PRO A 48 12.78 -2.97 -1.75
C PRO A 48 13.80 -4.05 -2.16
N ILE A 49 14.95 -4.14 -1.48
CA ILE A 49 16.01 -5.10 -1.81
C ILE A 49 15.70 -6.44 -1.13
N LEU A 50 15.61 -7.49 -1.95
CA LEU A 50 15.49 -8.87 -1.47
C LEU A 50 16.89 -9.45 -1.22
N HIS A 51 17.38 -9.34 0.01
CA HIS A 51 18.80 -9.62 0.34
C HIS A 51 19.21 -11.08 0.17
N ASN A 52 18.29 -12.02 0.41
CA ASN A 52 18.59 -13.46 0.37
C ASN A 52 17.94 -14.20 -0.82
N GLY A 53 17.44 -13.47 -1.82
CA GLY A 53 16.64 -14.05 -2.88
C GLY A 53 15.45 -14.84 -2.31
N TYR A 54 15.21 -16.03 -2.85
CA TYR A 54 14.13 -16.92 -2.42
C TYR A 54 14.58 -18.01 -1.44
N SER A 55 15.80 -17.92 -0.90
CA SER A 55 16.36 -18.95 -0.03
C SER A 55 15.84 -18.89 1.40
N VAL A 56 15.45 -17.71 1.88
CA VAL A 56 14.82 -17.51 3.19
C VAL A 56 13.77 -16.40 3.10
N ASP A 57 12.80 -16.46 4.02
CA ASP A 57 11.81 -15.39 4.18
C ASP A 57 12.50 -14.11 4.69
N GLN A 58 12.26 -12.99 4.02
CA GLN A 58 12.61 -11.67 4.53
C GLN A 58 11.47 -11.20 5.44
N PRO A 59 11.70 -10.99 6.75
CA PRO A 59 10.65 -10.56 7.66
C PRO A 59 10.16 -9.16 7.29
N LEU A 60 8.87 -8.91 7.51
CA LEU A 60 8.28 -7.59 7.31
C LEU A 60 8.97 -6.55 8.19
N GLU A 61 9.21 -5.37 7.62
CA GLU A 61 9.63 -4.20 8.35
C GLU A 61 8.54 -3.74 9.32
N ALA A 62 8.93 -2.99 10.36
CA ALA A 62 8.03 -2.62 11.44
C ALA A 62 6.80 -1.81 10.98
N ASP A 63 6.93 -1.01 9.92
CA ASP A 63 5.81 -0.27 9.34
C ASP A 63 4.82 -1.20 8.62
N LEU A 64 5.31 -2.19 7.86
CA LEU A 64 4.46 -3.17 7.19
C LEU A 64 3.80 -4.14 8.16
N ALA A 65 4.47 -4.50 9.26
CA ALA A 65 3.90 -5.40 10.26
C ALA A 65 2.75 -4.77 11.07
N ARG A 66 2.66 -3.43 11.09
CA ARG A 66 1.60 -2.66 11.77
C ARG A 66 0.47 -2.19 10.84
N ALA A 67 0.69 -2.30 9.54
CA ALA A 67 -0.17 -1.77 8.49
C ALA A 67 -1.54 -2.44 8.45
#